data_AF-A0A6A1V5H8-F1
#
_entry.id   AF-A0A6A1V5H8-F1
#
_cell.length_a   1.000
_cell.length_b   1.000
_cell.length_c   1.000
_cell.angle_alpha   90.00
_cell.angle_beta   90.00
_cell.angle_gamma   90.00
#
_symmetry.space_group_name_H-M   'P 1'
#
loop_
_entity.id
_entity.type
_entity.pdbx_description
1 polymer ?
#
loop_
_entity_poly.entity_id
_entity_poly.type
_entity_poly.pdbx_seq_one_letter_code
_entity_poly.pdbx_strand_id
1 'polypeptide(L)'
;MEAGRMIETGLTDQIENRGRKKRKGEGIRMGEGVQDAEGDRLPSEEKGSCSRVKKLGTLSHLRGTLCISRLENVIESEDGSDANLIGKSNLNTLQLKWSSNIGESQDKTKAFEVLNNLQPHNSLKELTIRHYEGERFPTWLRGASFSNMVLLTIGNYTECTLLPPIGELPSLQVLWIEGFDKVKNIGLELFREGCSQPFKSLRTLHFENMLEWENWSHGQEFQGLLELSIKRYPKLSGELPIQLPLLKKVVIENCAQLVVSIIGFSKLCEVAIKECKGLVCRNDVGFQSLGSLELREISESAGHIEELTHVED
;
A
#
# COMPACT_ATOMS: atom_id res chain seq x y z
N MET A 1 25.82 6.42 20.60
CA MET A 1 25.54 5.71 19.33
C MET A 1 24.06 5.32 19.29
N GLU A 2 23.17 6.29 19.57
CA GLU A 2 21.80 6.03 20.06
C GLU A 2 20.70 6.80 19.31
N ALA A 3 21.03 7.47 18.20
CA ALA A 3 20.05 8.26 17.43
C ALA A 3 19.28 7.43 16.37
N GLY A 4 19.57 6.13 16.23
CA GLY A 4 19.01 5.29 15.16
C GLY A 4 17.76 4.46 15.51
N ARG A 5 17.39 4.34 16.80
CA ARG A 5 16.29 3.44 17.23
C ARG A 5 14.94 4.13 17.44
N MET A 6 14.87 5.47 17.46
CA MET A 6 13.62 6.20 17.71
C MET A 6 12.83 6.54 16.44
N ILE A 7 13.31 6.16 15.25
CA ILE A 7 12.61 6.45 13.98
C ILE A 7 11.76 5.26 13.52
N GLU A 8 12.14 4.01 13.83
CA GLU A 8 11.45 2.81 13.33
C GLU A 8 10.11 2.53 14.03
N THR A 9 10.01 2.68 15.36
CA THR A 9 8.76 2.42 16.09
C THR A 9 7.70 3.52 15.94
N GLY A 10 8.10 4.72 15.51
CA GLY A 10 7.20 5.86 15.36
C GLY A 10 6.42 5.90 14.05
N LEU A 11 6.81 5.11 13.03
CA LEU A 11 6.18 5.12 11.71
C LEU A 11 4.98 4.16 11.63
N THR A 12 5.05 3.01 12.30
CA THR A 12 3.98 2.00 12.39
C THR A 12 2.79 2.51 13.22
N ASP A 13 3.03 3.08 14.41
CA ASP A 13 1.96 3.64 15.26
C ASP A 13 1.34 4.94 14.71
N GLN A 14 2.07 5.69 13.87
CA GLN A 14 1.54 6.90 13.23
C GLN A 14 0.67 6.62 12.00
N ILE A 15 0.72 5.42 11.41
CA ILE A 15 -0.14 5.06 10.28
C ILE A 15 -1.48 4.51 10.79
N GLU A 16 -1.50 3.67 11.85
CA GLU A 16 -2.75 3.27 12.53
C GLU A 16 -3.51 4.48 13.11
N ASN A 17 -2.81 5.50 13.63
CA ASN A 17 -3.43 6.71 14.17
C ASN A 17 -3.74 7.82 13.14
N ARG A 18 -3.28 7.72 11.88
CA ARG A 18 -3.58 8.72 10.84
C ARG A 18 -5.03 8.67 10.34
N GLY A 19 -5.80 7.64 10.74
CA GLY A 19 -7.26 7.59 10.57
C GLY A 19 -8.03 8.65 11.36
N ARG A 20 -7.41 9.41 12.29
CA ARG A 20 -8.15 10.35 13.16
C ARG A 20 -7.58 11.77 13.35
N LYS A 21 -6.52 12.19 12.65
CA LYS A 21 -6.01 13.58 12.77
C LYS A 21 -6.07 14.33 11.43
N LYS A 22 -7.09 15.20 11.30
CA LYS A 22 -7.12 16.31 10.32
C LYS A 22 -5.86 17.16 10.52
N ARG A 23 -4.87 17.00 9.66
CA ARG A 23 -3.81 17.99 9.47
C ARG A 23 -4.22 18.92 8.32
N LYS A 24 -4.08 20.23 8.53
CA LYS A 24 -4.26 21.26 7.49
C LYS A 24 -3.21 21.04 6.40
N GLY A 25 -3.54 20.21 5.43
CA GLY A 25 -2.97 20.30 4.09
C GLY A 25 -3.91 21.17 3.25
N GLU A 26 -3.35 21.90 2.29
CA GLU A 26 -4.12 22.60 1.25
C GLU A 26 -4.81 21.53 0.38
N GLY A 27 -5.95 21.04 0.84
CA GLY A 27 -6.78 20.09 0.12
C GLY A 27 -7.71 20.83 -0.82
N ILE A 28 -7.57 20.62 -2.12
CA ILE A 28 -8.57 21.09 -3.08
C ILE A 28 -9.80 20.16 -2.97
N ARG A 29 -10.88 20.65 -2.35
CA ARG A 29 -12.17 19.93 -2.23
C ARG A 29 -13.08 20.31 -3.40
N MET A 30 -13.43 19.36 -4.26
CA MET A 30 -14.51 19.54 -5.27
C MET A 30 -15.84 19.64 -4.50
N GLY A 31 -16.62 20.70 -4.71
CA GLY A 31 -17.92 20.92 -4.06
C GLY A 31 -19.02 20.96 -5.11
N GLU A 32 -20.19 20.42 -4.74
CA GLU A 32 -21.43 20.42 -5.52
C GLU A 32 -22.08 21.81 -5.49
N GLY A 33 -22.79 22.15 -6.58
CA GLY A 33 -23.44 23.44 -6.77
C GLY A 33 -24.61 23.66 -5.81
N VAL A 34 -24.80 24.93 -5.43
CA VAL A 34 -26.00 25.42 -4.77
C VAL A 34 -26.68 26.35 -5.77
N GLN A 35 -27.97 26.11 -6.04
CA GLN A 35 -28.83 27.02 -6.78
C GLN A 35 -29.48 27.98 -5.79
N ASP A 36 -29.34 29.26 -6.06
CA ASP A 36 -30.07 30.32 -5.37
C ASP A 36 -31.12 30.88 -6.34
N ALA A 37 -32.34 31.03 -5.85
CA ALA A 37 -33.47 31.61 -6.55
C ALA A 37 -33.47 33.13 -6.38
N GLU A 38 -33.27 33.89 -7.47
CA GLU A 38 -34.05 35.07 -7.87
C GLU A 38 -33.38 35.74 -9.08
N GLY A 39 -34.22 36.23 -9.99
CA GLY A 39 -33.81 36.62 -11.33
C GLY A 39 -33.01 37.91 -11.39
N ASP A 40 -31.82 37.80 -12.01
CA ASP A 40 -31.32 38.80 -12.95
C ASP A 40 -30.36 38.12 -13.94
N ARG A 41 -30.50 38.45 -15.23
CA ARG A 41 -29.70 37.85 -16.32
C ARG A 41 -28.27 38.39 -16.29
N LEU A 42 -27.32 37.56 -15.87
CA LEU A 42 -25.89 37.77 -16.10
C LEU A 42 -25.45 37.15 -17.45
N PRO A 43 -24.43 37.71 -18.13
CA PRO A 43 -23.99 37.24 -19.44
C PRO A 43 -23.46 35.81 -19.33
N SER A 44 -23.87 34.99 -20.31
CA SER A 44 -23.45 33.62 -20.58
C SER A 44 -22.13 33.20 -19.91
N GLU A 45 -22.23 32.24 -19.00
CA GLU A 45 -21.08 31.46 -18.50
C GLU A 45 -20.24 30.99 -19.69
N GLU A 46 -18.97 31.39 -19.70
CA GLU A 46 -17.98 30.84 -20.61
C GLU A 46 -17.93 29.32 -20.41
N LYS A 47 -18.22 28.60 -21.49
CA LYS A 47 -17.92 27.17 -21.68
C LYS A 47 -16.40 26.94 -21.65
N GLY A 48 -15.79 27.11 -20.49
CA GLY A 48 -14.41 26.77 -20.21
C GLY A 48 -14.38 25.72 -19.11
N SER A 49 -14.59 24.44 -19.46
CA SER A 49 -14.42 23.33 -18.53
C SER A 49 -12.94 23.15 -18.19
N CYS A 50 -12.35 24.09 -17.46
CA CYS A 50 -11.01 23.96 -16.93
C CYS A 50 -11.09 23.11 -15.67
N SER A 51 -10.73 21.82 -15.76
CA SER A 51 -10.67 21.00 -14.57
C SER A 51 -9.68 21.59 -13.57
N ARG A 52 -9.93 21.36 -12.28
CA ARG A 52 -9.05 21.86 -11.22
C ARG A 52 -7.67 21.19 -11.24
N VAL A 53 -7.55 20.04 -11.91
CA VAL A 53 -6.28 19.31 -12.09
C VAL A 53 -5.35 20.10 -13.01
N LYS A 54 -5.85 20.60 -14.15
CA LYS A 54 -5.10 21.48 -15.06
C LYS A 54 -4.51 22.71 -14.36
N LYS A 55 -5.24 23.30 -13.40
CA LYS A 55 -4.76 24.47 -12.63
C LYS A 55 -3.48 24.19 -11.84
N LEU A 56 -3.18 22.94 -11.49
CA LEU A 56 -1.93 22.56 -10.83
C LEU A 56 -0.69 22.84 -11.68
N GLY A 57 -0.84 22.93 -13.01
CA GLY A 57 0.25 23.30 -13.92
C GLY A 57 0.90 24.64 -13.56
N THR A 58 0.09 25.59 -13.07
CA THR A 58 0.55 26.93 -12.68
C THR A 58 1.30 26.97 -11.34
N LEU A 59 1.19 25.92 -10.53
CA LEU A 59 1.76 25.85 -9.18
C LEU A 59 3.13 25.14 -9.18
N SER A 60 4.13 25.76 -9.81
CA SER A 60 5.47 25.17 -9.99
C SER A 60 6.27 25.01 -8.69
N HIS A 61 5.95 25.79 -7.65
CA HIS A 61 6.69 25.81 -6.38
C HIS A 61 6.11 24.90 -5.29
N LEU A 62 5.17 24.01 -5.61
CA LEU A 62 4.61 23.06 -4.65
C LEU A 62 5.70 22.20 -4.00
N ARG A 63 5.64 22.07 -2.68
CA ARG A 63 6.58 21.29 -1.87
C ARG A 63 5.84 20.41 -0.88
N GLY A 64 6.50 19.37 -0.38
CA GLY A 64 5.94 18.52 0.67
C GLY A 64 4.89 17.57 0.12
N THR A 65 3.66 17.64 0.61
CA THR A 65 2.59 16.68 0.30
C THR A 65 1.52 17.30 -0.58
N LEU A 66 1.25 16.69 -1.74
CA LEU A 66 0.10 17.00 -2.59
C LEU A 66 -0.93 15.87 -2.51
N CYS A 67 -2.19 16.21 -2.31
CA CYS A 67 -3.31 15.27 -2.35
C CYS A 67 -4.30 15.72 -3.42
N ILE A 68 -4.49 14.89 -4.44
CA ILE A 68 -5.49 15.08 -5.49
C ILE A 68 -6.56 14.01 -5.25
N SER A 69 -7.76 14.46 -4.90
CA SER A 69 -8.89 13.59 -4.63
C SER A 69 -9.98 13.81 -5.67
N ARG A 70 -10.88 12.83 -5.76
CA ARG A 70 -12.01 12.85 -6.67
C ARG A 70 -11.60 12.84 -8.14
N LEU A 71 -10.56 12.08 -8.46
CA LEU A 71 -9.97 11.97 -9.80
C LEU A 71 -10.93 11.40 -10.84
N GLU A 72 -12.02 10.75 -10.43
CA GLU A 72 -13.13 10.35 -11.29
C GLU A 72 -13.82 11.53 -12.01
N ASN A 73 -13.67 12.76 -11.50
CA ASN A 73 -14.28 13.96 -12.08
C ASN A 73 -13.40 14.66 -13.13
N VAL A 74 -12.23 14.09 -13.46
CA VAL A 74 -11.41 14.61 -14.56
C VAL A 74 -12.13 14.29 -15.87
N ILE A 75 -12.45 15.32 -16.66
CA ILE A 75 -13.21 15.16 -17.91
C ILE A 75 -12.27 14.77 -19.05
N GLU A 76 -11.23 15.58 -19.29
CA GLU A 76 -10.19 15.34 -20.30
C GLU A 76 -8.95 14.78 -19.61
N SER A 77 -8.43 13.64 -20.06
CA SER A 77 -7.27 13.02 -19.41
C SER A 77 -6.00 13.87 -19.57
N GLU A 78 -5.93 14.71 -20.60
CA GLU A 78 -4.88 15.69 -20.88
C GLU A 78 -4.73 16.71 -19.75
N ASP A 79 -5.77 16.96 -18.96
CA ASP A 79 -5.67 17.83 -17.79
C ASP A 79 -4.65 17.30 -16.77
N GLY A 80 -4.43 15.98 -16.72
CA GLY A 80 -3.36 15.36 -15.93
C GLY A 80 -1.97 15.77 -16.41
N SER A 81 -1.76 15.82 -17.73
CA SER A 81 -0.52 16.28 -18.35
C SER A 81 -0.30 17.76 -18.08
N ASP A 82 -1.36 18.56 -18.22
CA ASP A 82 -1.33 20.00 -17.91
C ASP A 82 -1.06 20.26 -16.43
N ALA A 83 -1.41 19.34 -15.53
CA ALA A 83 -1.04 19.43 -14.12
C ALA A 83 0.47 19.41 -13.90
N ASN A 84 1.27 18.95 -14.86
CA ASN A 84 2.74 18.97 -14.85
C ASN A 84 3.34 18.49 -13.51
N LEU A 85 2.94 17.31 -13.05
CA LEU A 85 3.48 16.71 -11.82
C LEU A 85 4.96 16.31 -11.99
N ILE A 86 5.36 15.95 -13.20
CA ILE A 86 6.76 15.67 -13.56
C ILE A 86 7.66 16.90 -13.36
N GLY A 87 7.16 18.13 -13.54
CA GLY A 87 7.95 19.34 -13.29
C GLY A 87 8.11 19.71 -11.81
N LYS A 88 7.41 19.04 -10.88
CA LYS A 88 7.33 19.42 -9.46
C LYS A 88 8.31 18.66 -8.59
N SER A 89 9.60 18.89 -8.81
CA SER A 89 10.70 18.17 -8.14
C SER A 89 10.81 18.35 -6.62
N ASN A 90 10.16 19.37 -6.05
CA ASN A 90 10.15 19.64 -4.62
C ASN A 90 9.03 18.89 -3.84
N LEU A 91 8.18 18.13 -4.53
CA LEU A 91 7.18 17.27 -3.89
C LEU A 91 7.86 16.03 -3.30
N ASN A 92 7.54 15.75 -2.03
CA ASN A 92 8.00 14.56 -1.33
C ASN A 92 6.93 13.46 -1.34
N THR A 93 5.66 13.84 -1.20
CA THR A 93 4.53 12.91 -1.06
C THR A 93 3.43 13.27 -2.05
N LEU A 94 2.90 12.27 -2.75
CA LEU A 94 1.75 12.41 -3.64
C LEU A 94 0.66 11.41 -3.24
N GLN A 95 -0.57 11.89 -3.11
CA GLN A 95 -1.75 11.06 -2.89
C GLN A 95 -2.73 11.28 -4.03
N LEU A 96 -3.07 10.21 -4.75
CA LEU A 96 -4.05 10.18 -5.83
C LEU A 96 -5.23 9.33 -5.37
N LYS A 97 -6.41 9.92 -5.30
CA LYS A 97 -7.61 9.27 -4.75
C LYS A 97 -8.81 9.43 -5.66
N TRP A 98 -9.44 8.32 -5.95
CA TRP A 98 -10.78 8.26 -6.51
C TRP A 98 -11.80 8.12 -5.38
N SER A 99 -13.07 8.37 -5.68
CA SER A 99 -14.17 8.09 -4.76
C SER A 99 -14.35 6.58 -4.58
N SER A 100 -14.74 6.15 -3.37
CA SER A 100 -15.08 4.75 -3.08
C SER A 100 -16.48 4.35 -3.56
N ASN A 101 -17.14 5.15 -4.41
CA ASN A 101 -18.51 4.91 -4.81
C ASN A 101 -18.53 3.78 -5.84
N ILE A 102 -18.84 2.58 -5.34
CA ILE A 102 -19.08 1.36 -6.11
C ILE A 102 -20.37 1.56 -6.92
N GLY A 103 -20.27 2.31 -8.02
CA GLY A 103 -21.32 2.46 -9.01
C GLY A 103 -20.81 1.94 -10.35
N GLU A 104 -21.53 0.99 -10.94
CA GLU A 104 -21.31 0.50 -12.29
C GLU A 104 -21.39 1.69 -13.28
N SER A 105 -20.25 2.18 -13.77
CA SER A 105 -20.09 2.96 -15.04
C SER A 105 -18.87 3.91 -15.06
N GLN A 106 -17.85 3.72 -14.23
CA GLN A 106 -16.61 4.45 -14.42
C GLN A 106 -15.83 3.84 -15.59
N ASP A 107 -15.50 4.67 -16.58
CA ASP A 107 -14.69 4.27 -17.73
C ASP A 107 -13.28 3.92 -17.24
N LYS A 108 -13.00 2.62 -17.11
CA LYS A 108 -11.72 2.10 -16.64
C LYS A 108 -10.55 2.54 -17.54
N THR A 109 -10.81 2.74 -18.84
CA THR A 109 -9.81 3.28 -19.78
C THR A 109 -9.48 4.70 -19.40
N LYS A 110 -10.50 5.52 -19.17
CA LYS A 110 -10.34 6.89 -18.71
C LYS A 110 -9.59 6.98 -17.38
N ALA A 111 -9.93 6.14 -16.40
CA ALA A 111 -9.21 6.11 -15.12
C ALA A 111 -7.71 5.84 -15.32
N PHE A 112 -7.38 4.88 -16.20
CA PHE A 112 -6.00 4.61 -16.59
C PHE A 112 -5.33 5.81 -17.26
N GLU A 113 -5.98 6.46 -18.23
CA GLU A 113 -5.41 7.63 -18.92
C GLU A 113 -5.15 8.79 -17.95
N VAL A 114 -6.09 9.08 -17.05
CA VAL A 114 -5.92 10.10 -16.01
C VAL A 114 -4.72 9.77 -15.12
N LEU A 115 -4.62 8.53 -14.63
CA LEU A 115 -3.47 8.12 -13.81
C LEU A 115 -2.16 8.16 -14.61
N ASN A 116 -2.18 7.74 -15.88
CA ASN A 116 -1.02 7.75 -16.76
C ASN A 116 -0.48 9.17 -16.98
N ASN A 117 -1.37 10.15 -17.16
CA ASN A 117 -1.00 11.55 -17.38
C ASN A 117 -0.60 12.28 -16.08
N LEU A 118 -0.88 11.71 -14.92
CA LEU A 118 -0.45 12.23 -13.61
C LEU A 118 0.92 11.70 -13.17
N GLN A 119 1.86 11.50 -14.11
CA GLN A 119 3.21 11.03 -13.81
C GLN A 119 3.93 11.98 -12.84
N PRO A 120 4.33 11.52 -11.64
CA PRO A 120 5.09 12.35 -10.71
C PRO A 120 6.55 12.46 -11.10
N HIS A 121 7.24 13.48 -10.57
CA HIS A 121 8.68 13.59 -10.69
C HIS A 121 9.41 12.43 -9.99
N ASN A 122 10.52 11.97 -10.57
CA ASN A 122 11.28 10.80 -10.12
C ASN A 122 11.90 10.92 -8.71
N SER A 123 11.97 12.15 -8.16
CA SER A 123 12.46 12.40 -6.79
C SER A 123 11.44 12.09 -5.69
N LEU A 124 10.19 11.75 -6.04
CA LEU A 124 9.11 11.48 -5.10
C LEU A 124 9.51 10.39 -4.09
N LYS A 125 9.22 10.62 -2.82
CA LYS A 125 9.55 9.69 -1.72
C LYS A 125 8.38 8.80 -1.32
N GLU A 126 7.16 9.33 -1.41
CA GLU A 126 5.96 8.64 -0.94
C GLU A 126 4.84 8.76 -1.98
N LEU A 127 4.27 7.63 -2.38
CA LEU A 127 3.14 7.57 -3.30
C LEU A 127 1.98 6.79 -2.67
N THR A 128 0.79 7.36 -2.72
CA THR A 128 -0.45 6.68 -2.35
C THR A 128 -1.44 6.76 -3.51
N ILE A 129 -1.93 5.61 -3.97
CA ILE A 129 -3.02 5.48 -4.95
C ILE A 129 -4.16 4.72 -4.27
N ARG A 130 -5.35 5.32 -4.18
CA ARG A 130 -6.52 4.69 -3.55
C ARG A 130 -7.77 4.77 -4.41
N HIS A 131 -8.56 3.70 -4.34
CA HIS A 131 -9.82 3.53 -5.06
C HIS A 131 -9.67 3.66 -6.58
N TYR A 132 -8.45 3.45 -7.09
CA TYR A 132 -8.20 3.50 -8.52
C TYR A 132 -9.00 2.41 -9.22
N GLU A 133 -9.68 2.72 -10.33
CA GLU A 133 -10.62 1.78 -10.98
C GLU A 133 -10.13 1.25 -12.34
N GLY A 134 -8.97 1.71 -12.83
CA GLY A 134 -8.45 1.32 -14.15
C GLY A 134 -7.80 -0.06 -14.17
N GLU A 135 -8.02 -0.84 -15.24
CA GLU A 135 -7.65 -2.27 -15.35
C GLU A 135 -6.16 -2.58 -15.23
N ARG A 136 -5.32 -1.57 -15.46
CA ARG A 136 -3.87 -1.70 -15.50
C ARG A 136 -3.23 -0.52 -14.82
N PHE A 137 -1.98 -0.68 -14.39
CA PHE A 137 -1.18 0.42 -13.88
C PHE A 137 -0.32 1.03 -14.99
N PRO A 138 -0.06 2.35 -14.94
CA PRO A 138 0.80 3.02 -15.91
C PRO A 138 2.24 2.51 -15.83
N THR A 139 2.95 2.61 -16.95
CA THR A 139 4.33 2.13 -17.06
C THR A 139 5.29 2.93 -16.20
N TRP A 140 4.98 4.19 -15.87
CA TRP A 140 5.81 4.99 -14.97
C TRP A 140 5.85 4.41 -13.54
N LEU A 141 4.84 3.66 -13.11
CA LEU A 141 4.85 2.94 -11.82
C LEU A 141 5.74 1.68 -11.87
N ARG A 142 6.22 1.31 -13.07
CA ARG A 142 7.11 0.15 -13.30
C ARG A 142 8.57 0.63 -13.35
N GLY A 143 9.46 -0.13 -12.71
CA GLY A 143 10.90 -0.05 -12.93
C GLY A 143 11.67 0.99 -12.11
N ALA A 144 12.96 1.13 -12.43
CA ALA A 144 13.95 1.91 -11.68
C ALA A 144 13.79 3.45 -11.75
N SER A 145 12.71 3.96 -12.34
CA SER A 145 12.48 5.39 -12.58
C SER A 145 12.36 6.19 -11.28
N PHE A 146 11.89 5.58 -10.19
CA PHE A 146 11.83 6.21 -8.86
C PHE A 146 12.97 5.76 -7.96
N SER A 147 14.11 6.42 -8.09
CA SER A 147 15.29 6.12 -7.27
C SER A 147 15.12 6.46 -5.79
N ASN A 148 14.18 7.35 -5.43
CA ASN A 148 14.01 7.89 -4.08
C ASN A 148 12.74 7.44 -3.37
N MET A 149 11.89 6.63 -4.01
CA MET A 149 10.62 6.20 -3.42
C MET A 149 10.86 5.23 -2.27
N VAL A 150 10.45 5.63 -1.07
CA VAL A 150 10.60 4.89 0.19
C VAL A 150 9.30 4.20 0.59
N LEU A 151 8.15 4.83 0.33
CA LEU A 151 6.84 4.32 0.71
C LEU A 151 5.90 4.28 -0.49
N LEU A 152 5.30 3.12 -0.73
CA LEU A 152 4.25 2.93 -1.72
C LEU A 152 3.01 2.34 -1.04
N THR A 153 1.88 3.00 -1.20
CA THR A 153 0.56 2.49 -0.83
C THR A 153 -0.31 2.42 -2.07
N ILE A 154 -0.77 1.23 -2.40
CA ILE A 154 -1.75 1.00 -3.47
C ILE A 154 -2.95 0.28 -2.87
N GLY A 155 -4.16 0.70 -3.22
CA GLY A 155 -5.29 -0.12 -2.82
C GLY A 155 -6.71 0.35 -3.10
N ASN A 156 -7.63 -0.47 -2.60
CA ASN A 156 -9.07 -0.46 -2.83
C ASN A 156 -9.39 -0.61 -4.31
N TYR A 157 -8.78 -1.62 -4.95
CA TYR A 157 -9.02 -1.95 -6.35
C TYR A 157 -9.58 -3.36 -6.53
N THR A 158 -10.91 -3.47 -6.46
CA THR A 158 -11.63 -4.76 -6.37
C THR A 158 -11.58 -5.60 -7.65
N GLU A 159 -11.36 -4.98 -8.81
CA GLU A 159 -11.42 -5.65 -10.11
C GLU A 159 -10.04 -6.10 -10.63
N CYS A 160 -8.96 -5.73 -9.95
CA CYS A 160 -7.61 -6.08 -10.38
C CYS A 160 -7.29 -7.55 -10.17
N THR A 161 -6.76 -8.19 -11.20
CA THR A 161 -6.25 -9.56 -11.08
C THR A 161 -4.73 -9.63 -10.95
N LEU A 162 -4.01 -8.53 -11.24
CA LEU A 162 -2.55 -8.49 -11.27
C LEU A 162 -1.99 -7.21 -10.64
N LEU A 163 -1.06 -7.36 -9.71
CA LEU A 163 -0.33 -6.25 -9.11
C LEU A 163 0.71 -5.67 -10.10
N PRO A 164 1.04 -4.36 -9.99
CA PRO A 164 2.09 -3.77 -10.81
C PRO A 164 3.48 -4.33 -10.41
N PRO A 165 4.42 -4.45 -11.36
CA PRO A 165 5.78 -4.91 -11.04
C PRO A 165 6.60 -3.81 -10.39
N ILE A 166 6.53 -3.75 -9.06
CA ILE A 166 7.12 -2.73 -8.18
C ILE A 166 8.39 -3.21 -7.44
N GLY A 167 8.77 -4.46 -7.61
CA GLY A 167 9.95 -5.07 -6.98
C GLY A 167 11.28 -4.51 -7.46
N GLU A 168 11.30 -3.76 -8.56
CA GLU A 168 12.50 -3.11 -9.08
C GLU A 168 12.73 -1.70 -8.47
N LEU A 169 11.85 -1.23 -7.59
CA LEU A 169 12.00 0.06 -6.92
C LEU A 169 13.18 0.02 -5.92
N PRO A 170 14.29 0.74 -6.18
CA PRO A 170 15.55 0.46 -5.51
C PRO A 170 15.59 0.92 -4.04
N SER A 171 14.79 1.92 -3.68
CA SER A 171 14.78 2.52 -2.33
C SER A 171 13.51 2.22 -1.55
N LEU A 172 12.62 1.39 -2.09
CA LEU A 172 11.34 1.07 -1.46
C LEU A 172 11.60 0.31 -0.15
N GLN A 173 11.16 0.88 0.97
CA GLN A 173 11.29 0.31 2.30
C GLN A 173 9.94 -0.17 2.84
N VAL A 174 8.86 0.52 2.51
CA VAL A 174 7.51 0.23 3.00
C VAL A 174 6.56 0.04 1.83
N LEU A 175 5.93 -1.12 1.76
CA LEU A 175 4.92 -1.45 0.78
C LEU A 175 3.60 -1.82 1.47
N TRP A 176 2.54 -1.11 1.12
CA TRP A 176 1.19 -1.35 1.59
C TRP A 176 0.26 -1.63 0.41
N ILE A 177 -0.34 -2.82 0.41
CA ILE A 177 -1.25 -3.29 -0.62
C ILE A 177 -2.57 -3.62 0.06
N GLU A 178 -3.64 -2.91 -0.30
CA GLU A 178 -4.95 -3.13 0.29
C GLU A 178 -6.07 -3.30 -0.75
N GLY A 179 -7.05 -4.17 -0.52
CA GLY A 179 -8.28 -4.24 -1.31
C GLY A 179 -8.07 -4.68 -2.77
N PHE A 180 -7.12 -5.60 -3.02
CA PHE A 180 -6.92 -6.23 -4.33
C PHE A 180 -7.58 -7.61 -4.33
N ASP A 181 -8.89 -7.62 -4.17
CA ASP A 181 -9.66 -8.81 -3.81
C ASP A 181 -9.55 -9.95 -4.84
N LYS A 182 -9.32 -9.67 -6.12
CA LYS A 182 -9.24 -10.70 -7.18
C LYS A 182 -7.82 -11.21 -7.46
N VAL A 183 -6.80 -10.69 -6.78
CA VAL A 183 -5.41 -11.17 -6.95
C VAL A 183 -5.26 -12.53 -6.29
N LYS A 184 -4.89 -13.54 -7.08
CA LYS A 184 -4.75 -14.93 -6.61
C LYS A 184 -3.34 -15.34 -6.22
N ASN A 185 -2.34 -14.74 -6.87
CA ASN A 185 -0.94 -15.12 -6.72
C ASN A 185 -0.15 -13.87 -6.36
N ILE A 186 0.71 -14.01 -5.34
CA ILE A 186 1.65 -12.97 -4.93
C ILE A 186 3.07 -13.53 -4.98
N GLY A 187 3.97 -12.83 -5.64
CA GLY A 187 5.38 -13.20 -5.77
C GLY A 187 6.02 -12.69 -7.04
N LEU A 188 6.27 -13.61 -7.98
CA LEU A 188 7.06 -13.34 -9.19
C LEU A 188 6.44 -12.26 -10.09
N GLU A 189 5.11 -12.05 -10.05
CA GLU A 189 4.44 -11.01 -10.83
C GLU A 189 4.75 -9.57 -10.36
N LEU A 190 5.32 -9.42 -9.16
CA LEU A 190 5.74 -8.13 -8.63
C LEU A 190 7.06 -7.62 -9.22
N PHE A 191 7.76 -8.38 -10.04
CA PHE A 191 8.99 -7.90 -10.69
C PHE A 191 9.17 -8.53 -12.07
N ARG A 192 10.05 -7.96 -12.88
CA ARG A 192 10.35 -8.51 -14.20
C ARG A 192 11.15 -9.80 -14.08
N GLU A 193 10.85 -10.76 -14.96
CA GLU A 193 11.66 -11.95 -15.16
C GLU A 193 13.15 -11.57 -15.40
N GLY A 194 14.05 -12.23 -14.66
CA GLY A 194 15.48 -11.92 -14.68
C GLY A 194 15.92 -10.79 -13.75
N CYS A 195 15.02 -10.19 -12.95
CA CYS A 195 15.41 -9.30 -11.86
C CYS A 195 16.27 -10.08 -10.84
N SER A 196 17.53 -9.68 -10.67
CA SER A 196 18.47 -10.39 -9.80
C SER A 196 18.26 -10.10 -8.31
N GLN A 197 17.70 -8.93 -7.97
CA GLN A 197 17.50 -8.47 -6.60
C GLN A 197 16.20 -7.67 -6.46
N PRO A 198 15.03 -8.33 -6.59
CA PRO A 198 13.76 -7.69 -6.28
C PRO A 198 13.75 -7.25 -4.81
N PHE A 199 13.07 -6.14 -4.52
CA PHE A 199 12.79 -5.66 -3.16
C PHE A 199 14.03 -5.50 -2.25
N LYS A 200 15.20 -5.15 -2.82
CA LYS A 200 16.48 -5.07 -2.08
C LYS A 200 16.45 -4.22 -0.79
N SER A 201 15.63 -3.17 -0.78
CA SER A 201 15.52 -2.22 0.33
C SER A 201 14.27 -2.42 1.18
N LEU A 202 13.40 -3.38 0.83
CA LEU A 202 12.12 -3.55 1.50
C LEU A 202 12.34 -4.02 2.94
N ARG A 203 11.60 -3.41 3.87
CA ARG A 203 11.65 -3.68 5.32
C ARG A 203 10.27 -4.01 5.88
N THR A 204 9.24 -3.34 5.41
CA THR A 204 7.86 -3.53 5.86
C THR A 204 6.96 -3.86 4.68
N LEU A 205 6.22 -4.96 4.80
CA LEU A 205 5.25 -5.44 3.81
C LEU A 205 3.91 -5.66 4.49
N HIS A 206 2.88 -4.99 3.98
CA HIS A 206 1.51 -5.09 4.50
C HIS A 206 0.53 -5.46 3.40
N PHE A 207 -0.27 -6.47 3.67
CA PHE A 207 -1.40 -6.91 2.88
C PHE A 207 -2.69 -6.86 3.70
N GLU A 208 -3.75 -6.27 3.14
CA GLU A 208 -5.06 -6.21 3.80
C GLU A 208 -6.20 -6.29 2.78
N ASN A 209 -7.25 -7.07 3.05
CA ASN A 209 -8.35 -7.31 2.10
C ASN A 209 -7.81 -7.84 0.75
N MET A 210 -7.35 -9.10 0.77
CA MET A 210 -6.82 -9.82 -0.40
C MET A 210 -7.62 -11.10 -0.61
N LEU A 211 -8.93 -10.98 -0.84
CA LEU A 211 -9.90 -12.07 -0.64
C LEU A 211 -9.65 -13.35 -1.46
N GLU A 212 -9.23 -13.23 -2.71
CA GLU A 212 -8.95 -14.38 -3.59
C GLU A 212 -7.47 -14.83 -3.55
N TRP A 213 -6.64 -14.25 -2.68
CA TRP A 213 -5.22 -14.61 -2.60
C TRP A 213 -5.06 -16.05 -2.11
N GLU A 214 -4.54 -16.92 -2.97
CA GLU A 214 -4.42 -18.37 -2.75
C GLU A 214 -2.96 -18.82 -2.62
N ASN A 215 -2.04 -18.21 -3.38
CA ASN A 215 -0.64 -18.64 -3.46
C ASN A 215 0.34 -17.50 -3.17
N TRP A 216 1.33 -17.79 -2.33
CA TRP A 216 2.48 -16.91 -2.10
C TRP A 216 3.78 -17.66 -2.46
N SER A 217 4.61 -17.05 -3.29
CA SER A 217 5.98 -17.49 -3.58
C SER A 217 6.84 -17.73 -2.33
N HIS A 218 7.94 -18.46 -2.50
CA HIS A 218 8.83 -18.97 -1.44
C HIS A 218 9.61 -17.91 -0.63
N GLY A 219 9.25 -16.62 -0.69
CA GLY A 219 9.84 -15.56 0.14
C GLY A 219 11.29 -15.18 -0.17
N GLN A 220 11.95 -15.84 -1.13
CA GLN A 220 13.34 -15.55 -1.52
C GLN A 220 13.57 -14.11 -1.99
N GLU A 221 12.51 -13.43 -2.42
CA GLU A 221 12.55 -12.04 -2.88
C GLU A 221 12.69 -11.05 -1.71
N PHE A 222 12.28 -11.46 -0.51
CA PHE A 222 12.07 -10.58 0.64
C PHE A 222 13.11 -10.79 1.74
N GLN A 223 14.34 -11.15 1.38
CA GLN A 223 15.42 -11.46 2.36
C GLN A 223 15.72 -10.32 3.35
N GLY A 224 15.40 -9.07 2.97
CA GLY A 224 15.57 -7.88 3.81
C GLY A 224 14.39 -7.56 4.74
N LEU A 225 13.30 -8.32 4.70
CA LEU A 225 12.05 -7.98 5.38
C LEU A 225 12.18 -8.10 6.90
N LEU A 226 11.75 -7.05 7.60
CA LEU A 226 11.75 -6.95 9.06
C LEU A 226 10.34 -7.06 9.63
N GLU A 227 9.34 -6.59 8.90
CA GLU A 227 7.95 -6.56 9.33
C GLU A 227 7.02 -7.10 8.24
N LEU A 228 6.19 -8.07 8.61
CA LEU A 228 5.16 -8.63 7.76
C LEU A 228 3.80 -8.48 8.46
N SER A 229 2.82 -7.95 7.73
CA SER A 229 1.44 -7.87 8.18
C SER A 229 0.49 -8.39 7.11
N ILE A 230 -0.37 -9.34 7.46
CA ILE A 230 -1.40 -9.91 6.60
C ILE A 230 -2.72 -9.90 7.36
N LYS A 231 -3.71 -9.17 6.84
CA LYS A 231 -5.00 -9.00 7.52
C LYS A 231 -6.18 -9.26 6.60
N ARG A 232 -7.29 -9.68 7.20
CA ARG A 232 -8.64 -9.73 6.60
C ARG A 232 -8.78 -10.69 5.42
N TYR A 233 -8.98 -11.95 5.78
CA TYR A 233 -9.57 -13.06 5.01
C TYR A 233 -8.98 -13.35 3.63
N PRO A 234 -7.66 -13.51 3.45
CA PRO A 234 -7.16 -14.16 2.25
C PRO A 234 -7.61 -15.63 2.21
N LYS A 235 -7.82 -16.18 1.01
CA LYS A 235 -7.97 -17.64 0.78
C LYS A 235 -6.66 -18.41 0.90
N LEU A 236 -5.61 -17.74 1.38
CA LEU A 236 -4.26 -18.26 1.50
C LEU A 236 -4.32 -19.48 2.43
N SER A 237 -3.94 -20.63 1.89
CA SER A 237 -4.06 -21.92 2.57
C SER A 237 -2.72 -22.65 2.57
N GLY A 238 -2.56 -23.56 3.52
CA GLY A 238 -1.30 -24.26 3.75
C GLY A 238 -0.37 -23.51 4.68
N GLU A 239 0.91 -23.90 4.64
CA GLU A 239 1.97 -23.29 5.44
C GLU A 239 2.54 -22.07 4.72
N LEU A 240 2.72 -20.97 5.44
CA LEU A 240 3.49 -19.85 4.90
C LEU A 240 4.95 -20.30 4.65
N PRO A 241 5.49 -20.18 3.43
CA PRO A 241 6.86 -20.54 3.12
C PRO A 241 7.81 -19.44 3.58
N ILE A 242 7.91 -19.20 4.89
CA ILE A 242 8.64 -18.04 5.39
C ILE A 242 10.11 -18.36 5.62
N GLN A 243 10.92 -18.21 4.57
CA GLN A 243 12.38 -18.08 4.68
C GLN A 243 12.77 -16.60 4.80
N LEU A 244 12.31 -15.92 5.87
CA LEU A 244 12.62 -14.51 6.13
C LEU A 244 13.56 -14.39 7.35
N PRO A 245 14.88 -14.50 7.13
CA PRO A 245 15.85 -14.65 8.22
C PRO A 245 15.97 -13.42 9.13
N LEU A 246 15.57 -12.24 8.65
CA LEU A 246 15.67 -10.97 9.36
C LEU A 246 14.35 -10.52 10.00
N LEU A 247 13.28 -11.31 9.86
CA LEU A 247 11.94 -10.91 10.29
C LEU A 247 11.90 -10.74 11.82
N LYS A 248 11.46 -9.55 12.25
CA LYS A 248 11.33 -9.16 13.65
C LYS A 248 9.87 -9.12 14.10
N LYS A 249 8.97 -8.73 13.20
CA LYS A 249 7.55 -8.56 13.49
C LYS A 249 6.69 -9.31 12.48
N VAL A 250 5.76 -10.09 13.00
CA VAL A 250 4.70 -10.74 12.21
C VAL A 250 3.36 -10.37 12.80
N VAL A 251 2.44 -9.91 11.96
CA VAL A 251 1.03 -9.69 12.33
C VAL A 251 0.14 -10.41 11.31
N ILE A 252 -0.65 -11.37 11.77
CA ILE A 252 -1.57 -12.14 10.94
C ILE A 252 -2.92 -12.11 11.65
N GLU A 253 -3.92 -11.48 11.03
CA GLU A 253 -5.25 -11.31 11.63
C GLU A 253 -6.33 -11.73 10.64
N ASN A 254 -7.31 -12.51 11.12
CA ASN A 254 -8.51 -12.91 10.39
C ASN A 254 -8.17 -13.72 9.13
N CYS A 255 -7.25 -14.69 9.26
CA CYS A 255 -6.77 -15.55 8.17
C CYS A 255 -7.21 -17.01 8.41
N ALA A 256 -8.51 -17.27 8.31
CA ALA A 256 -9.15 -18.51 8.75
C ALA A 256 -8.71 -19.81 8.04
N GLN A 257 -8.02 -19.72 6.89
CA GLN A 257 -7.50 -20.88 6.16
C GLN A 257 -5.99 -21.09 6.32
N LEU A 258 -5.30 -20.11 6.93
CA LEU A 258 -3.86 -20.03 6.96
C LEU A 258 -3.29 -20.79 8.16
N VAL A 259 -2.34 -21.68 7.88
CA VAL A 259 -1.47 -22.28 8.91
C VAL A 259 -0.15 -21.52 8.92
N VAL A 260 0.14 -20.86 10.02
CA VAL A 260 1.36 -20.06 10.16
C VAL A 260 2.49 -20.96 10.63
N SER A 261 3.50 -21.18 9.80
CA SER A 261 4.71 -21.92 10.18
C SER A 261 5.81 -20.95 10.62
N ILE A 262 6.10 -20.92 11.92
CA ILE A 262 7.21 -20.16 12.51
C ILE A 262 8.40 -21.10 12.67
N ILE A 263 9.22 -21.22 11.62
CA ILE A 263 10.42 -22.08 11.58
C ILE A 263 11.63 -21.23 11.22
N GLY A 264 12.68 -21.24 12.05
CA GLY A 264 13.96 -20.61 11.71
C GLY A 264 14.04 -19.10 11.91
N PHE A 265 13.06 -18.50 12.60
CA PHE A 265 13.05 -17.06 12.88
C PHE A 265 13.88 -16.69 14.12
N SER A 266 15.19 -16.71 13.97
CA SER A 266 16.12 -16.38 15.06
C SER A 266 16.10 -14.90 15.53
N LYS A 267 15.39 -14.03 14.81
CA LYS A 267 15.33 -12.57 15.08
C LYS A 267 13.94 -12.07 15.44
N LEU A 268 12.95 -12.96 15.57
CA LEU A 268 11.58 -12.57 15.85
C LEU A 268 11.46 -12.00 17.27
N CYS A 269 10.82 -10.85 17.35
CA CYS A 269 10.62 -10.09 18.58
C CYS A 269 9.13 -9.88 18.88
N GLU A 270 8.29 -9.76 17.84
CA GLU A 270 6.87 -9.45 17.97
C GLU A 270 6.04 -10.38 17.10
N VAL A 271 5.08 -11.09 17.72
CA VAL A 271 4.16 -12.01 17.03
C VAL A 271 2.72 -11.72 17.41
N ALA A 272 2.01 -11.08 16.47
CA ALA A 272 0.59 -10.93 16.27
C ALA A 272 -0.12 -12.08 15.55
N ILE A 273 -0.82 -13.05 16.17
CA ILE A 273 -1.63 -14.03 15.39
C ILE A 273 -3.05 -14.14 15.97
N LYS A 274 -4.05 -13.77 15.17
CA LYS A 274 -5.47 -13.76 15.57
C LYS A 274 -6.35 -14.38 14.51
N GLU A 275 -7.38 -15.12 14.93
CA GLU A 275 -8.43 -15.64 14.03
C GLU A 275 -7.84 -16.41 12.82
N CYS A 276 -6.96 -17.39 13.09
CA CYS A 276 -6.24 -18.16 12.06
C CYS A 276 -6.56 -19.66 12.13
N LYS A 277 -6.37 -20.38 11.01
CA LYS A 277 -6.58 -21.84 10.99
C LYS A 277 -5.65 -22.52 11.98
N GLY A 278 -4.36 -22.22 11.89
CA GLY A 278 -3.43 -22.83 12.81
C GLY A 278 -2.07 -22.18 12.92
N LEU A 279 -1.30 -22.64 13.90
CA LEU A 279 0.06 -22.22 14.18
C LEU A 279 0.95 -23.44 14.37
N VAL A 280 2.06 -23.49 13.64
CA VAL A 280 3.09 -24.51 13.78
C VAL A 280 4.40 -23.83 14.19
N CYS A 281 4.92 -24.17 15.36
CA CYS A 281 6.18 -23.62 15.86
C CYS A 281 7.22 -24.73 16.05
N ARG A 282 8.31 -24.68 15.27
CA ARG A 282 9.45 -25.58 15.42
C ARG A 282 10.71 -24.74 15.53
N ASN A 283 11.12 -24.42 16.75
CA ASN A 283 12.37 -23.72 17.04
C ASN A 283 13.21 -24.57 17.99
N ASP A 284 14.37 -25.04 17.53
CA ASP A 284 15.34 -25.74 18.39
C ASP A 284 16.11 -24.77 19.32
N VAL A 285 15.97 -23.45 19.14
CA VAL A 285 16.79 -22.42 19.81
C VAL A 285 15.98 -21.44 20.67
N GLY A 286 14.67 -21.67 20.83
CA GLY A 286 13.78 -20.91 21.71
C GLY A 286 13.48 -19.48 21.23
N PHE A 287 12.30 -18.98 21.61
CA PHE A 287 11.86 -17.60 21.40
C PHE A 287 12.56 -16.60 22.33
N GLN A 288 13.86 -16.77 22.57
CA GLN A 288 14.62 -16.05 23.59
C GLN A 288 14.69 -14.53 23.36
N SER A 289 14.41 -14.07 22.13
CA SER A 289 14.35 -12.64 21.76
C SER A 289 12.94 -12.07 21.64
N LEU A 290 11.91 -12.86 21.95
CA LEU A 290 10.52 -12.44 21.81
C LEU A 290 10.15 -11.50 22.95
N GLY A 291 9.85 -10.24 22.61
CA GLY A 291 9.40 -9.22 23.54
C GLY A 291 7.88 -9.08 23.61
N SER A 292 7.16 -9.53 22.59
CA SER A 292 5.70 -9.49 22.53
C SER A 292 5.15 -10.70 21.79
N LEU A 293 4.20 -11.38 22.42
CA LEU A 293 3.42 -12.46 21.81
C LEU A 293 1.95 -12.24 22.10
N GLU A 294 1.13 -12.24 21.06
CA GLU A 294 -0.32 -12.25 21.19
C GLU A 294 -0.89 -13.30 20.24
N LEU A 295 -1.46 -14.37 20.82
CA LEU A 295 -2.11 -15.46 20.10
C LEU A 295 -3.58 -15.53 20.52
N ARG A 296 -4.51 -15.40 19.57
CA ARG A 296 -5.96 -15.45 19.86
C ARG A 296 -6.71 -16.22 18.78
N GLU A 297 -7.72 -17.00 19.20
CA GLU A 297 -8.68 -17.64 18.29
C GLU A 297 -8.00 -18.46 17.16
N ILE A 298 -7.08 -19.35 17.55
CA ILE A 298 -6.36 -20.26 16.65
C ILE A 298 -6.99 -21.66 16.76
N SER A 299 -7.39 -22.25 15.63
CA SER A 299 -8.16 -23.51 15.64
C SER A 299 -7.30 -24.77 15.81
N GLU A 300 -6.10 -24.77 15.22
CA GLU A 300 -5.17 -25.90 15.20
C GLU A 300 -3.79 -25.42 15.63
N SER A 301 -3.10 -26.15 16.50
CA SER A 301 -1.78 -25.72 16.99
C SER A 301 -0.85 -26.93 17.16
N ALA A 302 0.40 -26.83 16.70
CA ALA A 302 1.37 -27.92 16.80
C ALA A 302 2.81 -27.41 17.06
N GLY A 303 3.59 -28.20 17.81
CA GLY A 303 4.97 -27.88 18.18
C GLY A 303 5.10 -27.29 19.60
N HIS A 304 6.23 -26.63 19.89
CA HIS A 304 6.57 -26.10 21.23
C HIS A 304 5.84 -24.79 21.54
N ILE A 305 4.50 -24.79 21.43
CA ILE A 305 3.68 -23.58 21.65
C ILE A 305 3.56 -23.26 23.15
N GLU A 306 3.72 -24.24 24.04
CA GLU A 306 3.73 -24.02 25.48
C GLU A 306 4.90 -23.13 25.94
N GLU A 307 6.04 -23.15 25.23
CA GLU A 307 7.18 -22.26 25.50
C GLU A 307 6.90 -20.80 25.11
N LEU A 308 5.92 -20.58 24.22
CA LEU A 308 5.52 -19.25 23.75
C LEU A 308 4.59 -18.57 24.75
N THR A 309 3.69 -19.30 25.39
CA THR A 309 2.71 -18.76 26.35
C THR A 309 3.31 -18.33 27.69
N HIS A 310 4.58 -18.65 27.98
CA HIS A 310 5.28 -18.25 29.19
C HIS A 310 5.97 -16.86 29.11
N VAL A 311 5.74 -16.10 28.03
CA VAL A 311 6.29 -14.73 27.85
C VAL A 311 5.39 -13.66 28.50
N GLU A 312 4.24 -14.03 29.07
CA GLU A 312 3.44 -13.14 29.91
C GLU A 312 3.80 -13.31 31.39
N ASP A 313 4.66 -12.43 31.91
CA ASP A 313 4.68 -11.94 33.30
C ASP A 313 5.41 -10.59 33.39
#